data_AF-A0AAX1Z1J0-F1
#
_entry.id   AF-A0AAX1Z1J0-F1
#
_cell.length_a   1.000
_cell.length_b   1.000
_cell.length_c   1.000
_cell.angle_alpha   90.00
_cell.angle_beta   90.00
_cell.angle_gamma   90.00
#
_symmetry.space_group_name_H-M   'P 1'
#
loop_
_entity.id
_entity.type
_entity.pdbx_description
1 polymer ?
#
loop_
_entity_poly.entity_id
_entity_poly.type
_entity_poly.pdbx_seq_one_letter_code
_entity_poly.pdbx_strand_id
1 'polypeptide(L)'
;MSETYEIYTPNGLIMDVYKDTNKIIFSGSAKPTGDYTEEYSKALFEADRILRNSPYKDYKPQYLDPNFYTGQKSTLLEFKEWQSIYLKDPIKGAIAPWTKAEKAYYKSLKTKRERY
;
A
#
# COMPACT_ATOMS: atom_id res chain seq x y z
N MET A 1 28.73 0.05 28.97
CA MET A 1 27.31 0.17 28.59
C MET A 1 27.29 0.55 27.12
N SER A 2 26.54 -0.16 26.28
CA SER A 2 26.36 0.27 24.89
C SER A 2 25.56 1.57 24.90
N GLU A 3 26.01 2.56 24.15
CA GLU A 3 25.29 3.83 24.02
C GLU A 3 23.97 3.62 23.27
N THR A 4 22.93 4.35 23.67
CA THR A 4 21.61 4.31 23.03
C THR A 4 21.22 5.67 22.46
N TYR A 5 20.25 5.67 21.55
CA TYR A 5 19.56 6.86 21.08
C TYR A 5 18.05 6.58 20.99
N GLU A 6 17.24 7.65 21.06
CA GLU A 6 15.79 7.54 21.02
C GLU A 6 15.25 7.70 19.60
N ILE A 7 14.21 6.92 19.27
CA ILE A 7 13.37 7.13 18.10
C ILE A 7 11.93 7.42 18.52
N TYR A 8 11.26 8.28 17.76
CA TYR A 8 9.88 8.70 17.99
C TYR A 8 9.00 8.07 16.91
N THR A 9 8.07 7.21 17.32
CA THR A 9 7.17 6.53 16.40
C THR A 9 5.92 7.39 16.10
N PRO A 10 5.20 7.13 14.98
CA PRO A 10 4.01 7.90 14.62
C PRO A 10 2.88 7.84 15.66
N ASN A 11 2.82 6.80 16.50
CA ASN A 11 1.85 6.68 17.59
C ASN A 11 2.34 7.31 18.91
N GLY A 12 3.43 8.08 18.88
CA GLY A 12 3.97 8.81 20.03
C GLY A 12 4.74 7.96 21.02
N LEU A 13 5.11 6.71 20.68
CA LEU A 13 6.00 5.91 21.52
C LEU A 13 7.44 6.37 21.29
N ILE A 14 8.19 6.44 22.38
CA ILE A 14 9.63 6.66 22.38
C ILE A 14 10.27 5.29 22.58
N MET A 15 11.21 4.92 21.71
CA MET A 15 11.93 3.66 21.79
C MET A 15 13.43 3.91 21.83
N ASP A 16 14.12 3.21 22.73
CA ASP A 16 15.58 3.22 22.77
C ASP A 16 16.16 2.25 21.74
N VAL A 17 17.27 2.63 21.13
CA VAL A 17 17.97 1.82 20.13
C VAL A 17 19.45 1.80 20.47
N TYR A 18 20.06 0.61 20.46
CA TYR A 18 21.50 0.48 20.62
C TYR A 18 22.24 1.06 19.39
N LYS A 19 23.19 1.98 19.62
CA LYS A 19 23.94 2.67 18.54
C LYS A 19 24.81 1.73 17.69
N ASP A 20 25.30 0.64 18.28
CA ASP A 20 26.23 -0.30 17.65
C ASP A 20 25.56 -1.26 16.67
N THR A 21 24.33 -1.64 16.95
CA THR A 21 23.62 -2.74 16.28
C THR A 21 22.31 -2.30 15.64
N ASN A 22 21.85 -1.08 15.92
CA ASN A 22 20.51 -0.60 15.60
C ASN A 22 19.41 -1.56 16.08
N LYS A 23 19.64 -2.27 17.19
CA LYS A 23 18.63 -3.12 17.80
C LYS A 23 17.74 -2.29 18.71
N ILE A 24 16.44 -2.37 18.47
CA ILE A 24 15.42 -1.68 19.24
C ILE A 24 15.24 -2.39 20.57
N ILE A 25 15.17 -1.60 21.65
CA ILE A 25 14.96 -2.06 23.01
C ILE A 25 13.46 -2.01 23.29
N PHE A 26 12.85 -3.17 23.46
CA PHE A 26 11.46 -3.30 23.86
C PHE A 26 11.37 -3.42 25.39
N SER A 27 11.61 -2.33 26.11
CA SER A 27 11.43 -2.28 27.56
C SER A 27 9.96 -1.97 27.90
N GLY A 28 9.28 -2.88 28.60
CA GLY A 28 8.01 -2.57 29.25
C GLY A 28 6.73 -3.04 28.55
N SER A 29 6.78 -3.95 27.57
CA SER A 29 5.56 -4.62 27.14
C SER A 29 5.08 -5.57 28.24
N ALA A 30 3.82 -5.44 28.68
CA ALA A 30 3.15 -6.40 29.57
C ALA A 30 3.09 -7.83 28.99
N LYS A 31 3.41 -7.97 27.69
CA LYS A 31 3.61 -9.23 26.99
C LYS A 31 5.10 -9.41 26.71
N PRO A 32 5.65 -10.62 26.88
CA PRO A 32 7.04 -10.89 26.51
C PRO A 32 7.26 -10.50 25.04
N THR A 33 8.27 -9.67 24.80
CA THR A 33 8.76 -9.41 23.45
C THR A 33 9.29 -10.73 22.91
N GLY A 34 8.76 -11.19 21.76
CA GLY A 34 9.17 -12.46 21.17
C GLY A 34 10.65 -12.45 20.74
N ASP A 35 11.16 -13.63 20.39
CA ASP A 35 12.57 -13.88 20.05
C ASP A 35 13.09 -13.10 18.82
N TYR A 36 12.21 -12.41 18.09
CA TYR A 36 12.49 -11.79 16.78
C TYR A 36 12.79 -10.28 16.84
N THR A 37 13.33 -9.81 17.96
CA THR A 37 13.68 -8.37 18.16
C THR A 37 14.63 -7.86 17.07
N GLU A 38 15.52 -8.73 16.59
CA GLU A 38 16.48 -8.40 15.53
C GLU A 38 15.79 -8.23 14.17
N GLU A 39 14.90 -9.14 13.78
CA GLU A 39 14.16 -9.09 12.52
C GLU A 39 13.21 -7.89 12.49
N TYR A 40 12.54 -7.58 13.61
CA TYR A 40 11.70 -6.40 13.71
C TYR A 40 12.51 -5.10 13.56
N SER A 41 13.67 -5.04 14.22
CA SER A 41 14.58 -3.89 14.09
C SER A 41 15.03 -3.71 12.63
N LYS A 42 15.47 -4.79 11.98
CA LYS A 42 15.87 -4.78 10.56
C LYS A 42 14.73 -4.32 9.66
N ALA A 43 13.53 -4.87 9.84
CA ALA A 43 12.37 -4.51 9.03
C ALA A 43 12.00 -3.03 9.17
N LEU A 44 12.05 -2.47 10.38
CA LEU A 44 11.73 -1.06 10.62
C LEU A 44 12.73 -0.14 9.93
N PHE A 45 14.03 -0.37 10.12
CA PHE A 45 15.07 0.47 9.51
C PHE A 45 15.13 0.32 7.99
N GLU A 46 14.84 -0.87 7.47
CA GLU A 46 14.72 -1.09 6.03
C GLU A 46 13.50 -0.35 5.45
N ALA A 47 12.36 -0.35 6.14
CA ALA A 47 11.19 0.43 5.73
C ALA A 47 11.46 1.94 5.75
N ASP A 48 12.10 2.47 6.80
CA ASP A 48 12.52 3.88 6.86
C ASP A 48 13.49 4.22 5.72
N ARG A 49 14.48 3.35 5.45
CA ARG A 49 15.40 3.50 4.31
C ARG A 49 14.66 3.56 2.98
N ILE A 50 13.71 2.66 2.75
CA ILE A 50 12.89 2.63 1.52
C ILE A 50 12.07 3.92 1.41
N LEU A 51 11.43 4.36 2.49
CA LEU A 51 10.61 5.58 2.47
C LEU A 51 11.45 6.83 2.16
N ARG A 52 12.61 6.98 2.81
CA ARG A 52 13.51 8.14 2.59
C ARG A 52 14.14 8.16 1.19
N ASN A 53 14.36 6.98 0.60
CA ASN A 53 14.98 6.83 -0.73
C ASN A 53 13.97 6.54 -1.84
N SER A 54 12.68 6.56 -1.55
CA SER A 54 11.64 6.31 -2.54
C SER A 54 11.70 7.37 -3.65
N PRO A 55 11.56 6.99 -4.92
CA PRO A 55 11.39 7.97 -6.01
C PRO A 55 10.12 8.82 -5.83
N TYR A 56 9.20 8.38 -4.96
CA TYR A 56 7.95 9.06 -4.64
C TYR A 56 7.96 9.75 -3.27
N LYS A 57 9.11 9.92 -2.61
CA LYS A 57 9.19 10.55 -1.27
C LYS A 57 8.57 11.96 -1.22
N ASP A 58 8.64 12.69 -2.33
CA ASP A 58 8.11 14.06 -2.47
C ASP A 58 6.77 14.09 -3.22
N TYR A 59 6.14 12.92 -3.43
CA TYR A 59 4.87 12.84 -4.11
C TYR A 59 3.77 13.55 -3.31
N LYS A 60 3.16 14.55 -3.93
CA LYS A 60 1.96 15.22 -3.39
C LYS A 60 0.75 14.63 -4.10
N PRO A 61 -0.16 13.96 -3.37
CA PRO A 61 -1.39 13.46 -3.98
C PRO A 61 -2.19 14.64 -4.55
N GLN A 62 -2.58 14.52 -5.81
CA GLN A 62 -3.53 15.43 -6.42
C GLN A 62 -4.94 14.98 -6.03
N TYR A 63 -5.61 15.77 -5.21
CA TYR A 63 -7.00 15.51 -4.84
C TYR A 63 -7.96 16.13 -5.86
N LEU A 64 -9.16 15.55 -5.97
CA LEU A 64 -10.24 16.13 -6.75
C LEU A 64 -10.66 17.47 -6.12
N ASP A 65 -10.36 18.56 -6.81
CA ASP A 65 -11.03 19.84 -6.60
C ASP A 65 -12.30 19.88 -7.46
N PRO A 66 -13.50 20.01 -6.84
CA PRO A 66 -14.76 20.07 -7.57
C PRO A 66 -15.04 21.44 -8.22
N ASN A 67 -14.22 22.46 -7.96
CA ASN A 67 -14.45 23.81 -8.45
C ASN A 67 -13.72 24.11 -9.77
N PHE A 68 -14.19 25.14 -10.47
CA PHE A 68 -13.53 25.68 -11.65
C PHE A 68 -12.90 27.04 -11.32
N TYR A 69 -11.66 27.23 -11.75
CA TYR A 69 -10.96 28.50 -11.65
C TYR A 69 -10.50 28.93 -13.04
N THR A 70 -10.78 30.16 -13.40
CA THR A 70 -10.45 30.72 -14.72
C THR A 70 -8.94 30.66 -14.95
N GLY A 71 -8.53 30.07 -16.07
CA GLY A 71 -7.11 29.95 -16.46
C GLY A 71 -6.33 28.82 -15.79
N GLN A 72 -6.98 27.97 -15.00
CA GLN A 72 -6.34 26.81 -14.36
C GLN A 72 -6.86 25.48 -14.91
N LYS A 73 -6.01 24.45 -14.88
CA LYS A 73 -6.45 23.07 -15.17
C LYS A 73 -7.38 22.60 -14.06
N SER A 74 -8.45 21.90 -14.44
CA SER A 74 -9.45 21.38 -13.49
C SER A 74 -9.32 19.87 -13.35
N THR A 75 -9.08 19.41 -12.13
CA THR A 75 -9.13 17.99 -11.76
C THR A 75 -10.51 17.37 -11.96
N LEU A 76 -11.57 18.18 -11.92
CA LEU A 76 -12.92 17.71 -12.17
C LEU A 76 -13.11 17.25 -13.62
N LEU A 77 -12.45 17.90 -14.58
CA LEU A 77 -12.55 17.52 -15.99
C LEU A 77 -11.86 16.17 -16.24
N GLU A 78 -10.62 16.03 -15.76
CA GLU A 78 -9.87 14.77 -15.82
C GLU A 78 -10.63 13.62 -15.14
N PHE A 79 -11.21 13.89 -13.96
CA PHE A 79 -12.04 12.92 -13.25
C PHE A 79 -13.29 12.52 -14.05
N LYS A 80 -14.02 13.48 -14.65
CA LYS A 80 -15.22 13.19 -15.45
C LYS A 80 -14.90 12.36 -16.69
N GLU A 81 -13.78 12.62 -17.35
CA GLU A 81 -13.32 11.79 -18.47
C GLU A 81 -13.09 10.35 -18.03
N TRP A 82 -12.35 10.14 -16.93
CA TRP A 82 -12.16 8.83 -16.32
C TRP A 82 -13.47 8.16 -15.91
N GLN A 83 -14.34 8.90 -15.23
CA GLN A 83 -15.66 8.44 -14.79
C GLN A 83 -16.51 7.99 -15.99
N SER A 84 -16.44 8.72 -17.11
CA SER A 84 -17.16 8.37 -18.33
C SER A 84 -16.68 7.07 -18.95
N ILE A 85 -15.40 6.71 -18.78
CA ILE A 85 -14.87 5.42 -19.23
C ILE A 85 -15.40 4.30 -18.32
N TYR A 86 -15.41 4.52 -17.01
CA TYR A 86 -15.83 3.52 -16.05
C TYR A 86 -17.35 3.26 -16.05
N LEU A 87 -18.15 4.31 -16.27
CA LEU A 87 -19.60 4.24 -16.32
C LEU A 87 -20.16 3.97 -17.73
N LYS A 88 -19.30 3.76 -18.73
CA LYS A 88 -19.77 3.22 -20.01
C LYS A 88 -20.30 1.82 -19.75
N ASP A 89 -21.59 1.63 -20.05
CA ASP A 89 -22.18 0.30 -20.09
C ASP A 89 -21.24 -0.63 -20.90
N PRO A 90 -20.92 -1.83 -20.39
CA PRO A 90 -20.26 -2.81 -21.22
C PRO A 90 -21.12 -3.00 -22.47
N ILE A 91 -20.49 -3.11 -23.64
CA ILE A 91 -21.20 -3.32 -24.91
C ILE A 91 -22.25 -4.41 -24.67
N LYS A 92 -23.54 -4.10 -24.82
CA LYS A 92 -24.63 -5.06 -24.52
C LYS A 92 -24.38 -6.36 -25.30
N GLY A 93 -24.16 -7.46 -24.58
CA GLY A 93 -23.76 -8.76 -25.15
C GLY A 93 -22.29 -9.15 -24.95
N ALA A 94 -21.44 -8.24 -24.46
CA ALA A 94 -20.08 -8.52 -24.00
C ALA A 94 -20.14 -9.16 -22.60
N ILE A 95 -20.46 -10.46 -22.56
CA ILE A 95 -19.79 -11.34 -21.59
C ILE A 95 -18.29 -11.02 -21.76
N ALA A 96 -17.54 -10.83 -20.66
CA ALA A 96 -16.09 -10.64 -20.74
C ALA A 96 -15.50 -11.54 -21.85
N PRO A 97 -14.52 -11.09 -22.63
CA PRO A 97 -14.08 -11.84 -23.80
C PRO A 97 -13.27 -13.08 -23.36
N TRP A 98 -13.93 -14.07 -22.76
CA TRP A 98 -13.36 -15.39 -22.57
C TRP A 98 -13.07 -15.90 -23.98
N THR A 99 -11.80 -16.14 -24.26
CA THR A 99 -11.34 -16.82 -25.46
C THR A 99 -12.07 -18.16 -25.59
N LYS A 100 -12.09 -18.72 -26.80
CA LYS A 100 -12.69 -20.04 -27.05
C LYS A 100 -12.10 -21.11 -26.14
N ALA A 101 -10.81 -21.00 -25.80
CA ALA A 101 -10.10 -21.89 -24.89
C ALA A 101 -10.57 -21.71 -23.44
N GLU A 102 -10.69 -20.48 -22.94
CA GLU A 102 -11.16 -20.23 -21.57
C GLU A 102 -12.62 -20.68 -21.38
N LYS A 103 -13.48 -20.47 -22.38
CA LYS A 103 -14.86 -21.00 -22.37
C LYS A 103 -14.89 -22.53 -22.34
N ALA A 104 -14.01 -23.18 -23.12
CA ALA A 104 -13.92 -24.64 -23.15
C ALA A 104 -13.38 -25.20 -21.83
N TYR A 105 -12.35 -24.57 -21.27
CA TYR A 105 -11.76 -24.92 -19.99
C TYR A 105 -12.80 -24.79 -18.86
N TYR A 106 -13.50 -23.66 -18.74
CA TYR A 106 -14.55 -23.48 -17.73
C TYR A 106 -15.66 -24.53 -17.81
N LYS A 107 -16.06 -24.91 -19.04
CA LYS A 107 -17.06 -25.97 -19.27
C LYS A 107 -16.55 -27.38 -18.95
N SER A 108 -15.23 -27.60 -18.94
CA SER A 108 -14.62 -28.88 -18.57
C SER A 108 -14.64 -29.14 -17.05
N LEU A 109 -14.75 -28.08 -16.24
CA LEU A 109 -14.79 -28.13 -14.78
C LEU A 109 -16.12 -28.70 -14.29
N LYS A 110 -16.10 -29.77 -13.49
CA LYS A 110 -17.29 -30.54 -13.13
C LYS A 110 -17.97 -30.02 -11.86
N THR A 111 -17.18 -29.55 -10.91
CA THR A 111 -17.66 -29.16 -9.58
C THR A 111 -17.79 -27.64 -9.42
N LYS A 112 -18.57 -27.21 -8.42
CA LYS A 112 -18.69 -25.78 -8.07
C LYS A 112 -17.37 -25.19 -7.56
N ARG A 113 -16.59 -25.99 -6.82
CA ARG A 113 -15.27 -25.62 -6.26
C ARG A 113 -14.18 -25.46 -7.32
N GLU A 114 -14.30 -26.16 -8.44
CA GLU A 114 -13.39 -25.96 -9.56
C GLU A 114 -13.67 -24.65 -10.30
N ARG A 115 -14.93 -24.18 -10.29
CA ARG A 115 -15.38 -22.99 -11.02
C ARG A 115 -15.28 -21.66 -10.25
N TYR A 116 -15.15 -21.69 -8.91
CA TYR A 116 -15.12 -20.55 -7.99
C TYR A 116 -14.11 -20.80 -6.87
#